data_AF-N9VPB5-F1
#
_entry.id   AF-N9VPB5-F1
#
_cell.length_a   1.000
_cell.length_b   1.000
_cell.length_c   1.000
_cell.angle_alpha   90.00
_cell.angle_beta   90.00
_cell.angle_gamma   90.00
#
_symmetry.space_group_name_H-M   'P 1'
#
loop_
_entity.id
_entity.type
_entity.pdbx_description
1 polymer ?
#
loop_
_entity_poly.entity_id
_entity_poly.type
_entity_poly.pdbx_seq_one_letter_code
_entity_poly.pdbx_strand_id
1 'polypeptide(L)'
;MNTIVESIGLILFLLCNGVALFASGLLFKELADISQWVIQSERNKTMHVWYYRHRYSALTLIALFLSWVIYIAEPEVMPLSVLLLLSGTIILFYYSGYINPHVMMRARMKDGMFVSVDAARRYYADDESVIVLEVNGEARAHSDKDLLRPHVAGAGPIGGENVVMTYCGLSNLGVAYTPELNGVALDLAPMNQLENNLVMWDKNSGEPIQQLWGQRECDINSANSDAKMREWPTFRMPFEKFALAYPNGEVFINDYLAKETRVSFWKNPVLAVYDFIMDFIFTTAIKHQSSKDSPTFPTIKHKDDRLANKTHVWGLAVADDYVAYTEDFVRQHGNLINTSIGGRAVVICYDKDYQSLVAFYNDTGHAIEHVDFFGVTADAKLPRVESMKAGIYWMIWANFYPTTDLNRR
;
A
#
# COMPACT_ATOMS: atom_id res chain seq x y z
N MET A 1 -36.10 -10.59 46.50
CA MET A 1 -35.27 -9.40 46.24
C MET A 1 -33.91 -9.83 45.69
N ASN A 2 -33.19 -10.74 46.36
CA ASN A 2 -31.91 -11.31 45.86
C ASN A 2 -32.02 -11.94 44.45
N THR A 3 -33.03 -12.76 44.17
CA THR A 3 -33.21 -13.37 42.84
C THR A 3 -33.51 -12.40 41.70
N ILE A 4 -34.14 -11.26 41.99
CA ILE A 4 -34.44 -10.21 40.98
C ILE A 4 -33.18 -9.38 40.71
N VAL A 5 -32.40 -9.06 41.75
CA VAL A 5 -31.12 -8.34 41.63
C VAL A 5 -30.11 -9.20 40.88
N GLU A 6 -29.97 -10.49 41.22
CA GLU A 6 -29.15 -11.48 40.51
C GLU A 6 -29.56 -11.59 39.02
N SER A 7 -30.86 -11.52 38.72
CA SER A 7 -31.36 -11.54 37.34
C SER A 7 -31.00 -10.27 36.57
N ILE A 8 -31.02 -9.09 37.22
CA ILE A 8 -30.67 -7.82 36.60
C ILE A 8 -29.15 -7.70 36.38
N GLY A 9 -28.34 -8.11 37.36
CA GLY A 9 -26.88 -8.13 37.26
C GLY A 9 -26.40 -8.98 36.07
N LEU A 10 -26.98 -10.18 35.91
CA LEU A 10 -26.70 -11.04 34.76
C LEU A 10 -27.08 -10.39 33.43
N ILE A 11 -28.26 -9.78 33.33
CA ILE A 11 -28.70 -9.09 32.10
C ILE A 11 -27.75 -7.95 31.74
N LEU A 12 -27.39 -7.11 32.72
CA LEU A 12 -26.47 -5.99 32.51
C LEU A 12 -25.06 -6.47 32.12
N PHE A 13 -24.57 -7.53 32.75
CA PHE A 13 -23.28 -8.15 32.43
C PHE A 13 -23.26 -8.67 30.99
N LEU A 14 -24.29 -9.41 30.58
CA LEU A 14 -24.42 -9.94 29.23
C LEU A 14 -24.57 -8.83 28.19
N LEU A 15 -25.35 -7.78 28.50
CA LEU A 15 -25.49 -6.62 27.63
C LEU A 15 -24.15 -5.90 27.41
N CYS A 16 -23.41 -5.64 28.49
CA CYS A 16 -22.11 -4.96 28.41
C CYS A 16 -21.11 -5.79 27.59
N ASN A 17 -20.98 -7.10 27.85
CA ASN A 17 -20.11 -7.96 27.06
C ASN A 17 -20.57 -8.08 25.61
N GLY A 18 -21.88 -8.17 25.35
CA GLY A 18 -22.44 -8.23 24.00
C GLY A 18 -22.13 -6.97 23.19
N VAL A 19 -22.29 -5.80 23.79
CA VAL A 19 -21.93 -4.50 23.19
C VAL A 19 -20.43 -4.42 22.92
N ALA A 20 -19.60 -4.80 23.90
CA ALA A 20 -18.14 -4.77 23.75
C ALA A 20 -17.65 -5.72 22.65
N LEU A 21 -18.19 -6.94 22.60
CA LEU A 21 -17.87 -7.94 21.59
C LEU A 21 -18.34 -7.54 20.20
N PHE A 22 -19.54 -6.96 20.08
CA PHE A 22 -20.04 -6.45 18.80
C PHE A 22 -19.17 -5.30 18.27
N ALA A 23 -18.90 -4.29 19.09
CA ALA A 23 -18.11 -3.13 18.67
C ALA A 23 -16.65 -3.50 18.35
N SER A 24 -16.01 -4.35 19.16
CA SER A 24 -14.65 -4.83 18.88
C SER A 24 -14.62 -5.78 17.68
N GLY A 25 -15.65 -6.61 17.51
CA GLY A 25 -15.82 -7.49 16.36
C GLY A 25 -15.97 -6.73 15.03
N LEU A 26 -16.64 -5.57 15.03
CA LEU A 26 -16.69 -4.69 13.85
C LEU A 26 -15.32 -4.11 13.52
N LEU A 27 -14.58 -3.61 14.52
CA LEU A 27 -13.21 -3.12 14.34
C LEU A 27 -12.30 -4.23 13.79
N PHE A 28 -12.35 -5.43 14.38
CA PHE A 28 -11.59 -6.58 13.92
C PHE A 28 -11.95 -6.94 12.49
N LYS A 29 -13.23 -7.20 12.20
CA LYS A 29 -13.68 -7.68 10.90
C LYS A 29 -13.31 -6.70 9.78
N GLU A 30 -13.58 -5.41 9.95
CA GLU A 30 -13.47 -4.44 8.87
C GLU A 30 -12.09 -3.76 8.77
N LEU A 31 -11.31 -3.67 9.86
CA LEU A 31 -10.03 -2.94 9.88
C LEU A 31 -8.80 -3.83 10.10
N ALA A 32 -8.94 -5.08 10.56
CA ALA A 32 -7.79 -5.97 10.66
C ALA A 32 -7.53 -6.68 9.32
N ASP A 33 -6.29 -6.68 8.82
CA ASP A 33 -5.99 -7.39 7.56
C ASP A 33 -6.23 -8.90 7.67
N ILE A 34 -6.01 -9.50 8.85
CA ILE A 34 -6.13 -10.95 9.07
C ILE A 34 -7.59 -11.43 8.93
N SER A 35 -8.57 -10.66 9.39
CA SER A 35 -9.99 -11.03 9.22
C SER A 35 -10.37 -11.04 7.74
N GLN A 36 -9.79 -10.11 6.96
CA GLN A 36 -10.10 -9.93 5.55
C GLN A 36 -9.54 -11.05 4.66
N TRP A 37 -8.64 -11.90 5.16
CA TRP A 37 -8.19 -13.11 4.48
C TRP A 37 -9.34 -14.11 4.29
N VAL A 38 -10.30 -14.09 5.21
CA VAL A 38 -11.41 -15.05 5.26
C VAL A 38 -12.73 -14.39 4.90
N ILE A 39 -12.94 -13.13 5.32
CA ILE A 39 -14.21 -12.42 5.18
C ILE A 39 -14.02 -11.20 4.29
N GLN A 40 -14.73 -11.15 3.17
CA GLN A 40 -14.71 -9.97 2.30
C GLN A 40 -15.39 -8.78 2.99
N SER A 41 -14.66 -7.67 3.07
CA SER A 41 -15.18 -6.38 3.53
C SER A 41 -15.54 -5.50 2.35
N GLU A 42 -16.77 -5.01 2.31
CA GLU A 42 -17.19 -4.00 1.34
C GLU A 42 -16.55 -2.65 1.68
N ARG A 43 -16.13 -1.91 0.65
CA ARG A 43 -15.55 -0.56 0.79
C ARG A 43 -16.41 0.33 1.69
N ASN A 44 -17.72 0.45 1.42
CA ASN A 44 -18.61 1.29 2.20
C ASN A 44 -18.67 0.92 3.69
N LYS A 45 -18.65 -0.38 4.02
CA LYS A 45 -18.65 -0.86 5.42
C LYS A 45 -17.32 -0.58 6.09
N THR A 46 -16.22 -0.82 5.38
CA THR A 46 -14.87 -0.52 5.84
C THR A 46 -14.71 0.97 6.15
N MET A 47 -15.13 1.84 5.23
CA MET A 47 -15.06 3.29 5.41
C MET A 47 -15.97 3.76 6.54
N HIS A 48 -17.19 3.21 6.66
CA HIS A 48 -18.06 3.50 7.78
C HIS A 48 -17.40 3.14 9.12
N VAL A 49 -16.84 1.94 9.26
CA VAL A 49 -16.16 1.56 10.50
C VAL A 49 -14.93 2.43 10.73
N TRP A 50 -14.18 2.78 9.69
CA TRP A 50 -13.05 3.69 9.79
C TRP A 50 -13.45 5.07 10.34
N TYR A 51 -14.42 5.76 9.74
CA TYR A 51 -14.85 7.09 10.20
C TYR A 51 -15.42 7.09 11.63
N TYR A 52 -16.01 5.97 12.06
CA TYR A 52 -16.59 5.82 13.40
C TYR A 52 -15.68 5.06 14.38
N ARG A 53 -14.44 4.72 14.00
CA ARG A 53 -13.55 3.82 14.74
C ARG A 53 -13.33 4.24 16.19
N HIS A 54 -13.18 5.55 16.44
CA HIS A 54 -12.98 6.08 17.79
C HIS A 54 -14.23 5.92 18.67
N ARG A 55 -15.43 5.98 18.08
CA ARG A 55 -16.70 5.74 18.79
C ARG A 55 -16.86 4.26 19.11
N TYR A 56 -16.56 3.38 18.16
CA TYR A 56 -16.53 1.93 18.41
C TYR A 56 -15.49 1.57 19.50
N SER A 57 -14.31 2.17 19.45
CA SER A 57 -13.28 2.02 20.48
C SER A 57 -13.78 2.44 21.87
N ALA A 58 -14.34 3.64 21.99
CA ALA A 58 -14.90 4.12 23.25
C ALA A 58 -16.01 3.20 23.78
N LEU A 59 -16.92 2.77 22.90
CA LEU A 59 -17.99 1.84 23.24
C LEU A 59 -17.45 0.50 23.75
N THR A 60 -16.45 -0.08 23.07
CA THR A 60 -15.79 -1.31 23.49
C THR A 60 -15.18 -1.17 24.89
N LEU A 61 -14.37 -0.12 25.11
CA LEU A 61 -13.64 0.05 26.37
C LEU A 61 -14.57 0.35 27.56
N ILE A 62 -15.59 1.20 27.36
CA ILE A 62 -16.58 1.52 28.40
C ILE A 62 -17.40 0.28 28.74
N ALA A 63 -17.91 -0.44 27.74
CA ALA A 63 -18.73 -1.62 27.99
C ALA A 63 -17.92 -2.75 28.64
N LEU A 64 -16.66 -2.96 28.24
CA LEU A 64 -15.76 -3.89 28.90
C LEU A 64 -15.45 -3.47 30.35
N PHE A 65 -15.21 -2.19 30.59
CA PHE A 65 -14.99 -1.69 31.95
C PHE A 65 -16.22 -1.92 32.85
N LEU A 66 -17.42 -1.58 32.35
CA LEU A 66 -18.66 -1.80 33.09
C LEU A 66 -18.94 -3.28 33.36
N SER A 67 -18.59 -4.20 32.45
CA SER A 67 -18.74 -5.63 32.71
C SER A 67 -17.85 -6.11 33.86
N TRP A 68 -16.63 -5.59 33.96
CA TRP A 68 -15.75 -5.85 35.10
C TRP A 68 -16.26 -5.22 36.40
N VAL A 69 -16.81 -4.00 36.36
CA VAL A 69 -17.42 -3.37 37.55
C VAL A 69 -18.60 -4.19 38.06
N ILE A 70 -19.48 -4.65 37.18
CA ILE A 70 -20.62 -5.52 37.54
C ILE A 70 -20.10 -6.82 38.16
N TYR A 71 -19.08 -7.44 37.56
CA TYR A 71 -18.48 -8.67 38.09
C TYR A 71 -17.87 -8.48 39.49
N ILE A 72 -17.18 -7.36 39.74
CA ILE A 72 -16.59 -7.07 41.06
C ILE A 72 -17.69 -6.84 42.10
N ALA A 73 -18.80 -6.20 41.72
CA ALA A 73 -19.94 -5.98 42.60
C ALA A 73 -20.71 -7.29 42.89
N GLU A 74 -20.82 -8.17 41.90
CA GLU A 74 -21.54 -9.44 41.96
C GLU A 74 -20.72 -10.60 41.38
N PRO A 75 -19.73 -11.16 42.11
CA PRO A 75 -18.81 -12.17 41.58
C PRO A 75 -19.48 -13.49 41.14
N GLU A 76 -20.69 -13.76 41.64
CA GLU A 76 -21.48 -14.94 41.30
C GLU A 76 -22.26 -14.77 39.97
N VAL A 77 -22.22 -13.58 39.34
CA VAL A 77 -22.96 -13.30 38.09
C VAL A 77 -22.55 -14.25 36.96
N MET A 78 -21.27 -14.64 36.90
CA MET A 78 -20.73 -15.64 35.98
C MET A 78 -19.42 -16.23 36.53
N PRO A 79 -18.95 -17.39 36.05
CA PRO A 79 -17.62 -17.88 36.40
C PRO A 79 -16.51 -16.95 35.88
N LEU A 80 -15.45 -16.75 36.69
CA LEU A 80 -14.28 -15.93 36.30
C LEU A 80 -13.67 -16.36 34.97
N SER A 81 -13.65 -17.66 34.68
CA SER A 81 -13.13 -18.20 33.41
C SER A 81 -13.88 -17.67 32.20
N VAL A 82 -15.21 -17.49 32.31
CA VAL A 82 -16.04 -16.94 31.23
C VAL A 82 -15.73 -15.46 31.04
N LEU A 83 -15.60 -14.68 32.12
CA LEU A 83 -15.22 -13.27 32.04
C LEU A 83 -13.84 -13.09 31.40
N LEU A 84 -12.85 -13.91 31.79
CA LEU A 84 -11.51 -13.86 31.23
C LEU A 84 -11.50 -14.22 29.74
N LEU A 85 -12.25 -15.25 29.34
CA LEU A 85 -12.39 -15.64 27.93
C LEU A 85 -13.03 -14.52 27.09
N LEU A 86 -14.13 -13.94 27.57
CA LEU A 86 -14.82 -12.83 26.90
C LEU A 86 -13.90 -11.61 26.79
N SER A 87 -13.27 -11.22 27.90
CA SER A 87 -12.33 -10.09 27.95
C SER A 87 -11.15 -10.30 27.02
N GLY A 88 -10.55 -11.49 27.03
CA GLY A 88 -9.44 -11.83 26.14
C GLY A 88 -9.83 -11.76 24.66
N THR A 89 -11.01 -12.25 24.31
CA THR A 89 -11.54 -12.18 22.93
C THR A 89 -11.78 -10.73 22.50
N ILE A 90 -12.44 -9.93 23.35
CA ILE A 90 -12.70 -8.50 23.09
C ILE A 90 -11.39 -7.73 22.91
N ILE A 91 -10.42 -7.95 23.80
CA ILE A 91 -9.10 -7.32 23.74
C ILE A 91 -8.35 -7.74 22.48
N LEU A 92 -8.40 -9.01 22.09
CA LEU A 92 -7.78 -9.52 20.87
C LEU A 92 -8.37 -8.83 19.62
N PHE A 93 -9.70 -8.76 19.53
CA PHE A 93 -10.39 -8.10 18.43
C PHE A 93 -10.09 -6.60 18.37
N TYR A 94 -10.16 -5.94 19.53
CA TYR A 94 -9.83 -4.53 19.66
C TYR A 94 -8.39 -4.23 19.26
N TYR A 95 -7.42 -4.98 19.80
CA TYR A 95 -6.01 -4.84 19.46
C TYR A 95 -5.79 -5.05 17.96
N SER A 96 -6.34 -6.12 17.39
CA SER A 96 -6.11 -6.50 15.99
C SER A 96 -6.66 -5.49 14.99
N GLY A 97 -7.84 -4.91 15.26
CA GLY A 97 -8.48 -3.95 14.34
C GLY A 97 -8.15 -2.48 14.60
N TYR A 98 -7.90 -2.08 15.86
CA TYR A 98 -7.73 -0.67 16.23
C TYR A 98 -6.28 -0.28 16.55
N ILE A 99 -5.47 -1.17 17.12
CA ILE A 99 -4.10 -0.84 17.56
C ILE A 99 -3.06 -1.36 16.56
N ASN A 100 -3.12 -2.65 16.24
CA ASN A 100 -2.10 -3.35 15.48
C ASN A 100 -1.80 -2.72 14.11
N PRO A 101 -2.78 -2.27 13.30
CA PRO A 101 -2.48 -1.66 12.00
C PRO A 101 -1.54 -0.45 12.10
N HIS A 102 -1.65 0.34 13.18
CA HIS A 102 -0.81 1.51 13.41
C HIS A 102 0.61 1.16 13.92
N VAL A 103 0.76 0.04 14.63
CA VAL A 103 2.05 -0.40 15.18
C VAL A 103 2.83 -1.26 14.17
N MET A 104 2.11 -2.14 13.49
CA MET A 104 2.66 -3.15 12.58
C MET A 104 3.36 -2.49 11.41
N MET A 105 2.74 -1.51 10.76
CA MET A 105 3.21 -1.04 9.47
C MET A 105 4.44 -0.11 9.54
N ARG A 106 4.69 0.58 10.65
CA ARG A 106 5.88 1.44 10.85
C ARG A 106 6.20 2.40 9.69
N ALA A 107 5.23 3.20 9.25
CA ALA A 107 5.41 4.18 8.17
C ALA A 107 6.70 5.02 8.35
N ARG A 108 7.53 5.11 7.30
CA ARG A 108 8.81 5.85 7.28
C ARG A 108 8.75 7.05 6.35
N MET A 109 7.66 7.80 6.41
CA MET A 109 7.44 8.94 5.50
C MET A 109 8.48 10.05 5.70
N LYS A 110 8.92 10.29 6.93
CA LYS A 110 9.77 11.43 7.32
C LYS A 110 11.19 11.04 7.69
N ASP A 111 11.40 9.79 8.08
CA ASP A 111 12.59 9.27 8.73
C ASP A 111 13.10 7.96 8.07
N GLY A 112 12.83 7.78 6.78
CA GLY A 112 13.37 6.68 5.99
C GLY A 112 14.90 6.73 5.93
N MET A 113 15.52 5.55 5.88
CA MET A 113 16.97 5.43 5.78
C MET A 113 17.37 5.27 4.32
N PHE A 114 18.12 6.25 3.80
CA PHE A 114 18.68 6.22 2.46
C PHE A 114 20.20 6.17 2.55
N VAL A 115 20.80 5.32 1.73
CA VAL A 115 22.26 5.14 1.64
C VAL A 115 22.71 5.27 0.18
N SER A 116 24.01 5.47 -0.04
CA SER A 116 24.56 5.48 -1.40
C SER A 116 24.42 4.11 -2.07
N VAL A 117 24.44 4.11 -3.41
CA VAL A 117 24.51 2.88 -4.23
C VAL A 117 25.59 1.92 -3.74
N ASP A 118 26.80 2.39 -3.47
CA ASP A 118 27.91 1.55 -3.02
C ASP A 118 27.65 0.90 -1.66
N ALA A 119 27.02 1.62 -0.74
CA ALA A 119 26.64 1.07 0.56
C ALA A 119 25.49 0.04 0.40
N ALA A 120 24.56 0.29 -0.51
CA ALA A 120 23.41 -0.55 -0.77
C ALA A 120 23.76 -1.95 -1.31
N ARG A 121 24.91 -2.10 -1.98
CA ARG A 121 25.45 -3.41 -2.44
C ARG A 121 25.64 -4.44 -1.32
N ARG A 122 25.66 -4.03 -0.05
CA ARG A 122 25.71 -4.95 1.10
C ARG A 122 24.36 -5.58 1.43
N TYR A 123 23.28 -4.97 0.95
CA TYR A 123 21.89 -5.29 1.30
C TYR A 123 21.09 -5.81 0.10
N TYR A 124 21.47 -5.40 -1.12
CA TYR A 124 20.74 -5.69 -2.35
C TYR A 124 21.55 -6.63 -3.24
N ALA A 125 20.89 -7.61 -3.83
CA ALA A 125 21.47 -8.40 -4.90
C ALA A 125 21.46 -7.60 -6.21
N ASP A 126 22.40 -7.86 -7.12
CA ASP A 126 22.52 -7.14 -8.39
C ASP A 126 21.26 -7.28 -9.26
N ASP A 127 20.61 -8.45 -9.24
CA ASP A 127 19.39 -8.77 -9.98
C ASP A 127 18.09 -8.37 -9.26
N GLU A 128 18.18 -7.77 -8.06
CA GLU A 128 17.01 -7.38 -7.28
C GLU A 128 16.19 -6.31 -8.01
N SER A 129 14.90 -6.55 -8.21
CA SER A 129 14.02 -5.57 -8.84
C SER A 129 13.82 -4.38 -7.90
N VAL A 130 14.13 -3.19 -8.38
CA VAL A 130 13.93 -1.93 -7.67
C VAL A 130 12.94 -1.05 -8.39
N ILE A 131 12.11 -0.34 -7.62
CA ILE A 131 11.27 0.75 -8.07
C ILE A 131 12.11 2.02 -7.98
N VAL A 132 12.24 2.70 -9.10
CA VAL A 132 13.05 3.91 -9.24
C VAL A 132 12.13 5.12 -9.35
N LEU A 133 12.47 6.15 -8.58
CA LEU A 133 11.95 7.50 -8.67
C LEU A 133 13.11 8.41 -9.10
N GLU A 134 12.90 9.23 -10.12
CA GLU A 134 13.84 10.27 -10.53
C GLU A 134 13.14 11.62 -10.53
N VAL A 135 13.76 12.60 -9.89
CA VAL A 135 13.25 13.96 -9.74
C VAL A 135 14.41 14.93 -9.98
N ASN A 136 14.30 15.74 -11.04
CA ASN A 136 15.28 16.77 -11.38
C ASN A 136 16.74 16.27 -11.41
N GLY A 137 16.96 15.04 -11.89
CA GLY A 137 18.26 14.40 -12.01
C GLY A 137 18.74 13.64 -10.76
N GLU A 138 18.05 13.77 -9.63
CA GLU A 138 18.30 12.97 -8.43
C GLU A 138 17.40 11.72 -8.44
N ALA A 139 17.95 10.56 -8.08
CA ALA A 139 17.22 9.31 -8.14
C ALA A 139 17.29 8.51 -6.84
N ARG A 140 16.17 7.88 -6.49
CA ARG A 140 16.03 6.94 -5.37
C ARG A 140 15.55 5.58 -5.86
N ALA A 141 16.24 4.52 -5.46
CA ALA A 141 15.80 3.14 -5.64
C ALA A 141 15.19 2.57 -4.37
N HIS A 142 14.19 1.72 -4.55
CA HIS A 142 13.49 1.07 -3.45
C HIS A 142 13.17 -0.38 -3.83
N SER A 143 13.63 -1.35 -3.06
CA SER A 143 13.23 -2.75 -3.25
C SER A 143 11.83 -3.01 -2.73
N ASP A 144 11.13 -3.93 -3.39
CA ASP A 144 9.86 -4.50 -2.94
C ASP A 144 9.96 -5.04 -1.49
N LYS A 145 11.06 -5.72 -1.13
CA LYS A 145 11.22 -6.34 0.20
C LYS A 145 11.33 -5.28 1.31
N ASP A 146 12.06 -4.21 1.04
CA ASP A 146 12.30 -3.15 2.01
C ASP A 146 11.07 -2.25 2.15
N LEU A 147 10.35 -2.03 1.05
CA LEU A 147 9.12 -1.25 1.05
C LEU A 147 7.92 -2.00 1.63
N LEU A 148 7.97 -3.33 1.72
CA LEU A 148 6.84 -4.16 2.17
C LEU A 148 6.34 -3.82 3.57
N ARG A 149 7.23 -3.28 4.41
CA ARG A 149 6.91 -2.69 5.71
C ARG A 149 7.88 -1.55 5.92
N PRO A 150 7.67 -0.44 5.22
CA PRO A 150 6.67 0.47 5.78
C PRO A 150 5.47 0.82 4.91
N HIS A 151 5.41 0.34 3.67
CA HIS A 151 4.50 0.78 2.58
C HIS A 151 4.56 2.26 2.21
N VAL A 152 5.11 3.13 3.06
CA VAL A 152 5.35 4.55 2.82
C VAL A 152 6.75 4.88 3.30
N ALA A 153 7.59 5.38 2.39
CA ALA A 153 8.99 5.72 2.66
C ALA A 153 9.37 7.08 2.05
N GLY A 154 10.06 7.90 2.84
CA GLY A 154 10.60 9.19 2.46
C GLY A 154 11.63 9.68 3.48
N ALA A 155 12.48 10.63 3.11
CA ALA A 155 13.53 11.18 3.98
C ALA A 155 13.78 12.66 3.71
N GLY A 156 12.70 13.40 3.43
CA GLY A 156 12.76 14.78 2.97
C GLY A 156 12.91 14.90 1.45
N PRO A 157 13.15 16.14 0.96
CA PRO A 157 13.10 16.45 -0.46
C PRO A 157 14.11 15.64 -1.29
N ILE A 158 13.75 15.40 -2.54
CA ILE A 158 14.62 14.87 -3.60
C ILE A 158 14.48 15.78 -4.81
N GLY A 159 15.60 16.23 -5.38
CA GLY A 159 15.58 17.16 -6.51
C GLY A 159 14.80 18.45 -6.21
N GLY A 160 14.75 18.87 -4.94
CA GLY A 160 14.00 20.05 -4.48
C GLY A 160 12.49 19.83 -4.24
N GLU A 161 11.97 18.63 -4.46
CA GLU A 161 10.53 18.31 -4.32
C GLU A 161 10.28 17.37 -3.14
N ASN A 162 9.19 17.59 -2.41
CA ASN A 162 8.77 16.70 -1.33
C ASN A 162 8.06 15.49 -1.92
N VAL A 163 8.79 14.40 -2.16
CA VAL A 163 8.24 13.18 -2.78
C VAL A 163 8.40 11.99 -1.85
N VAL A 164 7.34 11.20 -1.73
CA VAL A 164 7.30 9.97 -0.93
C VAL A 164 6.99 8.78 -1.81
N MET A 165 7.69 7.67 -1.59
CA MET A 165 7.41 6.40 -2.24
C MET A 165 6.36 5.64 -1.46
N THR A 166 5.33 5.16 -2.14
CA THR A 166 4.32 4.27 -1.59
C THR A 166 4.43 2.91 -2.27
N TYR A 167 4.14 1.83 -1.55
CA TYR A 167 4.23 0.49 -2.10
C TYR A 167 3.18 -0.45 -1.53
N CYS A 168 2.65 -1.32 -2.39
CA CYS A 168 1.78 -2.41 -1.99
C CYS A 168 2.27 -3.72 -2.63
N GLY A 169 2.72 -4.66 -1.80
CA GLY A 169 3.14 -5.97 -2.29
C GLY A 169 1.99 -6.81 -2.85
N LEU A 170 0.74 -6.55 -2.45
CA LEU A 170 -0.42 -7.26 -2.99
C LEU A 170 -0.69 -6.91 -4.45
N SER A 171 -0.39 -5.68 -4.86
CA SER A 171 -0.52 -5.23 -6.25
C SER A 171 0.80 -5.20 -7.01
N ASN A 172 1.92 -5.48 -6.35
CA ASN A 172 3.28 -5.25 -6.85
C ASN A 172 3.52 -3.80 -7.33
N LEU A 173 2.86 -2.84 -6.67
CA LEU A 173 2.79 -1.46 -7.16
C LEU A 173 3.54 -0.50 -6.27
N GLY A 174 4.56 0.15 -6.84
CA GLY A 174 5.15 1.38 -6.33
C GLY A 174 4.50 2.60 -6.98
N VAL A 175 4.17 3.63 -6.19
CA VAL A 175 3.75 4.94 -6.73
C VAL A 175 4.41 6.03 -5.89
N ALA A 176 5.04 6.99 -6.55
CA ALA A 176 5.61 8.15 -5.91
C ALA A 176 4.63 9.33 -5.97
N TYR A 177 4.48 10.03 -4.85
CA TYR A 177 3.56 11.16 -4.71
C TYR A 177 4.24 12.36 -4.08
N THR A 178 3.86 13.56 -4.51
CA THR A 178 3.93 14.72 -3.61
C THR A 178 2.79 14.59 -2.60
N PRO A 179 3.07 14.44 -1.29
CA PRO A 179 2.06 14.15 -0.28
C PRO A 179 1.32 15.42 0.14
N GLU A 180 0.71 16.08 -0.83
CA GLU A 180 -0.03 17.33 -0.68
C GLU A 180 -1.33 17.26 -1.47
N LEU A 181 -2.41 17.78 -0.88
CA LEU A 181 -3.72 17.90 -1.51
C LEU A 181 -4.27 19.30 -1.28
N ASN A 182 -4.62 20.01 -2.35
CA ASN A 182 -5.12 21.38 -2.30
C ASN A 182 -4.21 22.33 -1.48
N GLY A 183 -2.89 22.16 -1.61
CA GLY A 183 -1.88 22.94 -0.88
C GLY A 183 -1.72 22.57 0.60
N VAL A 184 -2.37 21.50 1.07
CA VAL A 184 -2.25 21.00 2.44
C VAL A 184 -1.36 19.77 2.46
N ALA A 185 -0.28 19.84 3.25
CA ALA A 185 0.62 18.70 3.46
C ALA A 185 -0.06 17.58 4.25
N LEU A 186 0.19 16.35 3.83
CA LEU A 186 -0.35 15.12 4.41
C LEU A 186 0.73 14.42 5.25
N ASP A 187 0.31 13.64 6.24
CA ASP A 187 1.16 12.69 6.98
C ASP A 187 0.66 11.28 6.71
N LEU A 188 1.14 10.67 5.63
CA LEU A 188 0.66 9.39 5.14
C LEU A 188 1.14 8.22 6.01
N ALA A 189 0.21 7.32 6.33
CA ALA A 189 0.52 5.99 6.84
C ALA A 189 -0.41 4.94 6.22
N PRO A 190 -0.02 3.65 6.26
CA PRO A 190 -0.91 2.58 5.83
C PRO A 190 -2.15 2.49 6.73
N MET A 191 -3.30 2.30 6.11
CA MET A 191 -4.58 2.07 6.78
C MET A 191 -4.94 0.57 6.73
N ASN A 192 -5.16 0.05 5.53
CA ASN A 192 -5.50 -1.33 5.24
C ASN A 192 -5.28 -1.62 3.75
N GLN A 193 -5.83 -2.71 3.24
CA GLN A 193 -5.98 -2.95 1.81
C GLN A 193 -7.46 -3.00 1.41
N LEU A 194 -7.77 -2.50 0.22
CA LEU A 194 -9.05 -2.70 -0.45
C LEU A 194 -8.78 -3.11 -1.89
N GLU A 195 -9.45 -4.16 -2.34
CA GLU A 195 -9.31 -4.70 -3.70
C GLU A 195 -7.84 -5.07 -4.02
N ASN A 196 -7.13 -5.60 -3.00
CA ASN A 196 -5.70 -5.97 -3.05
C ASN A 196 -4.77 -4.79 -3.41
N ASN A 197 -5.21 -3.54 -3.21
CA ASN A 197 -4.35 -2.36 -3.27
C ASN A 197 -4.34 -1.62 -1.94
N LEU A 198 -3.21 -1.00 -1.61
CA LEU A 198 -3.02 -0.25 -0.38
C LEU A 198 -4.01 0.92 -0.29
N VAL A 199 -4.64 1.04 0.87
CA VAL A 199 -5.28 2.27 1.32
C VAL A 199 -4.37 2.88 2.36
N MET A 200 -3.94 4.11 2.11
CA MET A 200 -3.25 4.94 3.08
C MET A 200 -4.27 5.78 3.84
N TRP A 201 -3.83 6.46 4.87
CA TRP A 201 -4.60 7.53 5.50
C TRP A 201 -3.66 8.68 5.86
N ASP A 202 -4.20 9.89 5.85
CA ASP A 202 -3.52 11.05 6.38
C ASP A 202 -3.74 11.14 7.90
N LYS A 203 -2.66 11.13 8.69
CA LYS A 203 -2.73 11.24 10.16
C LYS A 203 -3.27 12.58 10.63
N ASN A 204 -3.14 13.64 9.81
CA ASN A 204 -3.60 14.97 10.18
C ASN A 204 -5.13 15.06 10.13
N SER A 205 -5.74 14.64 9.02
CA SER A 205 -7.20 14.70 8.81
C SER A 205 -7.95 13.44 9.21
N GLY A 206 -7.29 12.27 9.21
CA GLY A 206 -7.93 10.97 9.38
C GLY A 206 -8.51 10.39 8.09
N GLU A 207 -8.35 11.06 6.94
CA GLU A 207 -8.95 10.68 5.66
C GLU A 207 -8.22 9.51 5.00
N PRO A 208 -8.94 8.45 4.57
CA PRO A 208 -8.39 7.38 3.73
C PRO A 208 -8.05 7.88 2.33
N ILE A 209 -6.98 7.33 1.74
CA ILE A 209 -6.46 7.67 0.41
C ILE A 209 -6.07 6.38 -0.31
N GLN A 210 -6.69 6.06 -1.45
CA GLN A 210 -6.31 4.88 -2.23
C GLN A 210 -4.97 5.12 -2.93
N GLN A 211 -4.01 4.19 -2.76
CA GLN A 211 -2.67 4.31 -3.34
C GLN A 211 -2.68 4.37 -4.88
N LEU A 212 -3.61 3.66 -5.53
CA LEU A 212 -3.66 3.58 -7.00
C LEU A 212 -3.81 4.95 -7.69
N TRP A 213 -4.64 5.84 -7.12
CA TRP A 213 -5.01 7.12 -7.74
C TRP A 213 -4.78 8.35 -6.86
N GLY A 214 -4.39 8.19 -5.59
CA GLY A 214 -3.92 9.28 -4.73
C GLY A 214 -4.98 10.29 -4.30
N GLN A 215 -6.26 9.90 -4.28
CA GLN A 215 -7.41 10.75 -3.89
C GLN A 215 -7.96 10.32 -2.54
N ARG A 216 -8.50 11.29 -1.79
CA ARG A 216 -9.23 11.01 -0.55
C ARG A 216 -10.54 10.32 -0.85
N GLU A 217 -10.90 9.38 0.02
CA GLU A 217 -12.16 8.64 -0.10
C GLU A 217 -13.38 9.58 -0.08
N CYS A 218 -13.32 10.67 0.70
CA CYS A 218 -14.40 11.67 0.75
C CYS A 218 -14.62 12.41 -0.59
N ASP A 219 -13.64 12.44 -1.48
CA ASP A 219 -13.68 13.21 -2.72
C ASP A 219 -14.21 12.40 -3.92
N ILE A 220 -14.27 11.06 -3.81
CA ILE A 220 -14.50 10.08 -4.91
C ILE A 220 -15.83 10.25 -5.67
N ASN A 221 -16.78 11.04 -5.18
CA ASN A 221 -18.01 11.40 -5.93
C ASN A 221 -18.44 12.85 -5.66
N SER A 222 -17.47 13.71 -5.30
CA SER A 222 -17.72 15.11 -4.96
C SER A 222 -17.51 16.02 -6.17
N ALA A 223 -17.95 17.28 -6.07
CA ALA A 223 -17.62 18.32 -7.04
C ALA A 223 -16.10 18.60 -7.15
N ASN A 224 -15.30 18.07 -6.22
CA ASN A 224 -13.83 18.14 -6.20
C ASN A 224 -13.20 16.80 -6.62
N SER A 225 -13.84 16.03 -7.50
CA SER A 225 -13.36 14.72 -7.96
C SER A 225 -11.94 14.72 -8.55
N ASP A 226 -11.42 15.90 -8.89
CA ASP A 226 -10.08 16.05 -9.48
C ASP A 226 -8.97 16.22 -8.43
N ALA A 227 -9.30 16.39 -7.14
CA ALA A 227 -8.33 16.59 -6.08
C ALA A 227 -7.54 15.30 -5.76
N LYS A 228 -6.41 15.11 -6.44
CA LYS A 228 -5.45 14.02 -6.23
C LYS A 228 -4.04 14.52 -5.94
N MET A 229 -3.28 13.71 -5.20
CA MET A 229 -1.85 13.97 -5.01
C MET A 229 -1.15 13.95 -6.36
N ARG A 230 -0.16 14.82 -6.55
CA ARG A 230 0.67 14.83 -7.75
C ARG A 230 1.49 13.55 -7.80
N GLU A 231 1.29 12.77 -8.85
CA GLU A 231 2.08 11.57 -9.13
C GLU A 231 3.45 11.95 -9.71
N TRP A 232 4.44 11.12 -9.41
CA TRP A 232 5.75 11.16 -10.04
C TRP A 232 6.00 9.87 -10.83
N PRO A 233 6.66 9.95 -12.00
CA PRO A 233 6.99 8.78 -12.79
C PRO A 233 7.78 7.77 -11.97
N THR A 234 7.34 6.51 -12.00
CA THR A 234 8.09 5.39 -11.43
C THR A 234 8.28 4.31 -12.48
N PHE A 235 9.41 3.64 -12.42
CA PHE A 235 9.74 2.53 -13.31
C PHE A 235 10.53 1.47 -12.56
N ARG A 236 10.66 0.29 -13.17
CA ARG A 236 11.35 -0.86 -12.56
C ARG A 236 12.58 -1.24 -13.35
N MET A 237 13.62 -1.67 -12.65
CA MET A 237 14.85 -2.22 -13.22
C MET A 237 15.59 -3.06 -12.17
N PRO A 238 16.57 -3.89 -12.57
CA PRO A 238 17.48 -4.52 -11.62
C PRO A 238 18.35 -3.48 -10.90
N PHE A 239 18.75 -3.77 -9.66
CA PHE A 239 19.57 -2.89 -8.85
C PHE A 239 20.93 -2.56 -9.50
N GLU A 240 21.57 -3.52 -10.17
CA GLU A 240 22.80 -3.28 -10.92
C GLU A 240 22.61 -2.22 -12.02
N LYS A 241 21.44 -2.25 -12.68
CA LYS A 241 21.09 -1.28 -13.74
C LYS A 241 20.78 0.09 -13.17
N PHE A 242 20.17 0.15 -11.99
CA PHE A 242 20.03 1.41 -11.25
C PHE A 242 21.40 1.99 -10.89
N ALA A 243 22.32 1.16 -10.37
CA ALA A 243 23.67 1.58 -10.04
C ALA A 243 24.45 2.12 -11.25
N LEU A 244 24.20 1.55 -12.44
CA LEU A 244 24.75 2.03 -13.70
C LEU A 244 24.12 3.37 -14.15
N ALA A 245 22.79 3.47 -14.11
CA ALA A 245 22.07 4.66 -14.57
C ALA A 245 22.25 5.87 -13.64
N TYR A 246 22.33 5.62 -12.34
CA TYR A 246 22.32 6.63 -11.27
C TYR A 246 23.40 6.34 -10.23
N PRO A 247 24.69 6.49 -10.56
CA PRO A 247 25.79 6.15 -9.65
C PRO A 247 25.79 6.99 -8.35
N ASN A 248 25.26 8.21 -8.42
CA ASN A 248 25.08 9.10 -7.26
C ASN A 248 23.70 8.97 -6.60
N GLY A 249 22.91 7.97 -7.01
CA GLY A 249 21.58 7.74 -6.48
C GLY A 249 21.59 7.28 -5.03
N GLU A 250 20.42 7.39 -4.41
CA GLU A 250 20.16 6.90 -3.07
C GLU A 250 19.34 5.62 -3.11
N VAL A 251 19.51 4.76 -2.12
CA VAL A 251 18.77 3.50 -2.01
C VAL A 251 18.14 3.43 -0.63
N PHE A 252 16.83 3.18 -0.60
CA PHE A 252 16.13 2.96 0.65
C PHE A 252 16.56 1.64 1.27
N ILE A 253 16.93 1.65 2.54
CA ILE A 253 17.15 0.44 3.34
C ILE A 253 16.17 0.41 4.49
N ASN A 254 15.64 -0.77 4.77
CA ASN A 254 14.73 -0.92 5.89
C ASN A 254 15.48 -1.20 7.20
N ASP A 255 15.25 -0.35 8.19
CA ASP A 255 16.03 -0.33 9.42
C ASP A 255 15.85 -1.59 10.28
N TYR A 256 14.73 -2.31 10.16
CA TYR A 256 14.55 -3.58 10.87
C TYR A 256 15.09 -4.80 10.10
N LEU A 257 15.39 -4.66 8.80
CA LEU A 257 16.00 -5.71 7.98
C LEU A 257 17.53 -5.60 7.94
N ALA A 258 18.06 -4.37 7.92
CA ALA A 258 19.50 -4.13 7.98
C ALA A 258 20.07 -4.54 9.35
N LYS A 259 21.07 -5.42 9.32
CA LYS A 259 21.64 -6.07 10.53
C LYS A 259 22.22 -5.05 11.53
N GLU A 260 22.76 -3.95 11.03
CA GLU A 260 23.43 -2.91 11.82
C GLU A 260 22.42 -2.04 12.58
N THR A 261 21.22 -1.87 12.04
CA THR A 261 20.18 -0.97 12.58
C THR A 261 19.08 -1.74 13.30
N ARG A 262 18.89 -3.02 12.96
CA ARG A 262 17.88 -3.88 13.57
C ARG A 262 18.05 -3.94 15.08
N VAL A 263 16.94 -3.82 15.80
CA VAL A 263 16.93 -4.01 17.25
C VAL A 263 17.28 -5.44 17.59
N SER A 264 18.38 -5.64 18.32
CA SER A 264 18.83 -6.96 18.74
C SER A 264 17.89 -7.55 19.79
N PHE A 265 17.77 -8.88 19.80
CA PHE A 265 16.98 -9.61 20.78
C PHE A 265 17.34 -9.24 22.23
N TRP A 266 18.63 -9.07 22.51
CA TRP A 266 19.11 -8.72 23.85
C TRP A 266 18.79 -7.29 24.28
N LYS A 267 18.55 -6.39 23.32
CA LYS A 267 18.15 -5.00 23.62
C LYS A 267 16.65 -4.89 23.84
N ASN A 268 15.85 -5.59 23.03
CA ASN A 268 14.40 -5.63 23.18
C ASN A 268 13.85 -6.98 22.65
N PRO A 269 13.67 -7.98 23.52
CA PRO A 269 13.28 -9.32 23.09
C PRO A 269 11.85 -9.35 22.54
N VAL A 270 10.94 -8.56 23.14
CA VAL A 270 9.54 -8.47 22.70
C VAL A 270 9.46 -7.95 21.28
N LEU A 271 10.15 -6.85 20.99
CA LEU A 271 10.14 -6.26 19.67
C LEU A 271 10.82 -7.16 18.63
N ALA A 272 11.95 -7.77 18.99
CA ALA A 272 12.67 -8.66 18.08
C ALA A 272 11.83 -9.88 17.66
N VAL A 273 11.07 -10.45 18.59
CA VAL A 273 10.13 -11.55 18.31
C VAL A 273 8.94 -11.05 17.49
N TYR A 274 8.38 -9.88 17.83
CA TYR A 274 7.28 -9.29 17.06
C TYR A 274 7.68 -9.05 15.60
N ASP A 275 8.84 -8.41 15.37
CA ASP A 275 9.35 -8.13 14.02
C ASP A 275 9.59 -9.43 13.23
N PHE A 276 10.07 -10.49 13.88
CA PHE A 276 10.22 -11.80 13.24
C PHE A 276 8.87 -12.42 12.83
N ILE A 277 7.86 -12.36 13.70
CA ILE A 277 6.51 -12.88 13.38
C ILE A 277 5.90 -12.08 12.24
N MET A 278 6.01 -10.74 12.27
CA MET A 278 5.48 -9.89 11.22
C MET A 278 6.15 -10.17 9.88
N ASP A 279 7.48 -10.21 9.84
CA ASP A 279 8.25 -10.53 8.63
C ASP A 279 7.79 -11.87 8.03
N PHE A 280 7.68 -12.91 8.86
CA PHE A 280 7.17 -14.21 8.42
C PHE A 280 5.77 -14.14 7.81
N ILE A 281 4.83 -13.40 8.44
CA ILE A 281 3.46 -13.23 7.93
C ILE A 281 3.48 -12.50 6.58
N PHE A 282 4.20 -11.37 6.48
CA PHE A 282 4.27 -10.57 5.25
C PHE A 282 4.91 -11.35 4.10
N THR A 283 6.09 -11.94 4.32
CA THR A 283 6.77 -12.72 3.28
C THR A 283 5.92 -13.91 2.83
N THR A 284 5.23 -14.58 3.76
CA THR A 284 4.35 -15.70 3.41
C THR A 284 3.15 -15.25 2.60
N ALA A 285 2.51 -14.15 2.99
CA ALA A 285 1.37 -13.57 2.27
C ALA A 285 1.76 -13.13 0.85
N ILE A 286 2.91 -12.46 0.68
CA ILE A 286 3.38 -12.04 -0.64
C ILE A 286 3.80 -13.20 -1.51
N LYS A 287 4.50 -14.20 -0.94
CA LYS A 287 4.82 -15.42 -1.67
C LYS A 287 3.56 -16.15 -2.14
N HIS A 288 2.51 -16.18 -1.31
CA HIS A 288 1.22 -16.71 -1.72
C HIS A 288 0.61 -15.89 -2.85
N GLN A 289 0.60 -14.56 -2.73
CA GLN A 289 0.06 -13.63 -3.71
C GLN A 289 0.73 -13.75 -5.08
N SER A 290 2.04 -13.95 -5.13
CA SER A 290 2.80 -14.01 -6.38
C SER A 290 2.78 -15.40 -7.02
N SER A 291 2.63 -16.47 -6.23
CA SER A 291 2.72 -17.85 -6.73
C SER A 291 1.39 -18.52 -7.06
N LYS A 292 0.27 -18.07 -6.46
CA LYS A 292 -1.05 -18.62 -6.74
C LYS A 292 -1.83 -17.72 -7.68
N ASP A 293 -2.59 -18.30 -8.60
CA ASP A 293 -3.42 -17.51 -9.52
C ASP A 293 -4.51 -16.70 -8.77
N SER A 294 -5.12 -17.28 -7.74
CA SER A 294 -6.10 -16.60 -6.89
C SER A 294 -5.49 -15.43 -6.11
N PRO A 295 -6.23 -14.32 -5.91
CA PRO A 295 -5.79 -13.26 -5.01
C PRO A 295 -5.77 -13.76 -3.55
N THR A 296 -4.82 -13.23 -2.76
CA THR A 296 -4.68 -13.53 -1.32
C THR A 296 -5.92 -13.08 -0.56
N PHE A 297 -6.51 -11.95 -0.96
CA PHE A 297 -7.77 -11.46 -0.44
C PHE A 297 -8.84 -11.60 -1.52
N PRO A 298 -10.01 -12.20 -1.23
CA PRO A 298 -11.08 -12.38 -2.20
C PRO A 298 -11.88 -11.07 -2.40
N THR A 299 -11.19 -9.97 -2.70
CA THR A 299 -11.76 -8.61 -2.80
C THR A 299 -11.78 -8.06 -4.22
N ILE A 300 -11.26 -8.80 -5.21
CA ILE A 300 -11.34 -8.44 -6.64
C ILE A 300 -12.78 -8.57 -7.14
N LYS A 301 -13.30 -7.52 -7.76
CA LYS A 301 -14.69 -7.42 -8.22
C LYS A 301 -14.80 -7.71 -9.71
N HIS A 302 -13.90 -7.15 -10.51
CA HIS A 302 -13.86 -7.34 -11.95
C HIS A 302 -12.72 -8.29 -12.32
N LYS A 303 -13.07 -9.38 -13.00
CA LYS A 303 -12.13 -10.38 -13.51
C LYS A 303 -11.95 -10.17 -15.00
N ASP A 304 -10.72 -10.33 -15.46
CA ASP A 304 -10.37 -10.15 -16.86
C ASP A 304 -9.41 -11.24 -17.31
N ASP A 305 -9.89 -12.09 -18.22
CA ASP A 305 -9.17 -13.29 -18.67
C ASP A 305 -8.24 -13.03 -19.87
N ARG A 306 -8.03 -11.77 -20.28
CA ARG A 306 -7.12 -11.43 -21.39
C ARG A 306 -5.65 -11.75 -21.10
N LEU A 307 -5.26 -11.76 -19.82
CA LEU A 307 -3.94 -12.15 -19.33
C LEU A 307 -4.08 -12.96 -18.03
N ALA A 308 -3.04 -13.74 -17.69
CA ALA A 308 -3.00 -14.40 -16.40
C ALA A 308 -2.98 -13.36 -15.26
N ASN A 309 -3.62 -13.67 -14.13
CA ASN A 309 -3.86 -12.71 -13.05
C ASN A 309 -2.59 -12.02 -12.53
N LYS A 310 -1.47 -12.76 -12.48
CA LYS A 310 -0.17 -12.30 -11.96
C LYS A 310 0.77 -11.78 -13.04
N THR A 311 0.29 -11.61 -14.26
CA THR A 311 1.10 -10.99 -15.33
C THR A 311 1.43 -9.56 -14.91
N HIS A 312 2.71 -9.21 -14.89
CA HIS A 312 3.14 -7.83 -14.68
C HIS A 312 2.82 -7.01 -15.93
N VAL A 313 2.14 -5.88 -15.72
CA VAL A 313 1.83 -4.92 -16.77
C VAL A 313 2.32 -3.53 -16.38
N TRP A 314 2.54 -2.70 -17.39
CA TRP A 314 2.78 -1.28 -17.24
C TRP A 314 1.51 -0.55 -17.68
N GLY A 315 0.73 -0.17 -16.67
CA GLY A 315 -0.51 0.57 -16.86
C GLY A 315 -0.25 2.07 -17.03
N LEU A 316 -0.89 2.69 -18.00
CA LEU A 316 -0.86 4.12 -18.27
C LEU A 316 -2.28 4.65 -18.13
N ALA A 317 -2.47 5.65 -17.28
CA ALA A 317 -3.75 6.32 -17.06
C ALA A 317 -3.61 7.80 -17.44
N VAL A 318 -4.03 8.18 -18.65
CA VAL A 318 -3.88 9.56 -19.14
C VAL A 318 -5.28 10.10 -19.42
N ALA A 319 -5.68 11.14 -18.70
CA ALA A 319 -7.08 11.57 -18.62
C ALA A 319 -7.99 10.39 -18.25
N ASP A 320 -9.04 10.12 -19.03
CA ASP A 320 -9.97 9.00 -18.83
C ASP A 320 -9.67 7.80 -19.75
N ASP A 321 -8.45 7.71 -20.29
CA ASP A 321 -8.01 6.64 -21.17
C ASP A 321 -6.93 5.79 -20.49
N TYR A 322 -7.16 4.48 -20.48
CA TYR A 322 -6.39 3.52 -19.71
C TYR A 322 -5.85 2.43 -20.65
N VAL A 323 -4.54 2.22 -20.61
CA VAL A 323 -3.88 1.19 -21.44
C VAL A 323 -2.86 0.44 -20.61
N ALA A 324 -2.86 -0.88 -20.71
CA ALA A 324 -1.82 -1.73 -20.17
C ALA A 324 -0.90 -2.25 -21.27
N TYR A 325 0.40 -2.31 -20.99
CA TYR A 325 1.39 -2.95 -21.84
C TYR A 325 2.07 -4.10 -21.11
N THR A 326 2.31 -5.21 -21.82
CA THR A 326 3.26 -6.22 -21.38
C THR A 326 4.65 -5.90 -21.95
N GLU A 327 5.71 -6.17 -21.18
CA GLU A 327 7.08 -5.99 -21.64
C GLU A 327 7.36 -6.80 -22.92
N ASP A 328 6.90 -8.06 -22.94
CA ASP A 328 7.06 -8.96 -24.09
C ASP A 328 6.47 -8.38 -25.37
N PHE A 329 5.30 -7.74 -25.29
CA PHE A 329 4.68 -7.11 -26.44
C PHE A 329 5.57 -5.98 -26.97
N VAL A 330 6.05 -5.08 -26.13
CA VAL A 330 6.91 -3.96 -26.55
C VAL A 330 8.21 -4.48 -27.18
N ARG A 331 8.83 -5.51 -26.58
CA ARG A 331 10.05 -6.14 -27.10
C ARG A 331 9.85 -6.80 -28.46
N GLN A 332 8.72 -7.46 -28.67
CA GLN A 332 8.36 -8.07 -29.96
C GLN A 332 8.09 -7.05 -31.06
N HIS A 333 7.79 -5.79 -30.71
CA HIS A 333 7.52 -4.70 -31.65
C HIS A 333 8.72 -3.77 -31.81
N GLY A 334 9.94 -4.30 -31.68
CA GLY A 334 11.17 -3.52 -31.90
C GLY A 334 11.62 -2.70 -30.70
N ASN A 335 11.05 -2.93 -29.50
CA ASN A 335 11.34 -2.22 -28.24
C ASN A 335 10.85 -0.76 -28.20
N LEU A 336 10.02 -0.34 -29.16
CA LEU A 336 9.51 1.02 -29.23
C LEU A 336 8.10 1.02 -29.85
N ILE A 337 7.15 1.69 -29.21
CA ILE A 337 5.77 1.84 -29.68
C ILE A 337 5.39 3.32 -29.61
N ASN A 338 4.95 3.88 -30.73
CA ASN A 338 4.39 5.23 -30.81
C ASN A 338 2.86 5.13 -30.86
N THR A 339 2.17 5.65 -29.85
CA THR A 339 0.71 5.56 -29.74
C THR A 339 0.11 6.89 -29.26
N SER A 340 -1.21 6.91 -29.06
CA SER A 340 -1.93 7.99 -28.40
C SER A 340 -2.78 7.46 -27.25
N ILE A 341 -2.68 8.12 -26.10
CA ILE A 341 -3.44 7.79 -24.88
C ILE A 341 -3.99 9.09 -24.32
N GLY A 342 -5.31 9.15 -24.12
CA GLY A 342 -5.99 10.34 -23.60
C GLY A 342 -5.82 11.57 -24.49
N GLY A 343 -5.66 11.37 -25.80
CA GLY A 343 -5.42 12.44 -26.77
C GLY A 343 -3.99 12.99 -26.78
N ARG A 344 -3.07 12.44 -25.98
CA ARG A 344 -1.65 12.80 -25.97
C ARG A 344 -0.83 11.73 -26.69
N ALA A 345 0.11 12.14 -27.52
CA ALA A 345 1.07 11.21 -28.11
C ALA A 345 2.02 10.69 -27.02
N VAL A 346 2.22 9.38 -27.01
CA VAL A 346 3.04 8.67 -26.03
C VAL A 346 3.97 7.71 -26.77
N VAL A 347 5.22 7.63 -26.32
CA VAL A 347 6.17 6.60 -26.75
C VAL A 347 6.46 5.67 -25.59
N ILE A 348 6.27 4.37 -25.79
CA ILE A 348 6.61 3.31 -24.85
C ILE A 348 7.88 2.64 -25.37
N CYS A 349 8.91 2.53 -24.52
CA CYS A 349 10.20 1.98 -24.92
C CYS A 349 10.73 0.98 -23.88
N TYR A 350 11.28 -0.13 -24.36
CA TYR A 350 12.08 -1.04 -23.54
C TYR A 350 13.56 -0.79 -23.80
N ASP A 351 14.27 -0.30 -22.80
CA ASP A 351 15.72 -0.15 -22.88
C ASP A 351 16.41 -1.47 -22.51
N LYS A 352 17.27 -1.97 -23.39
CA LYS A 352 17.95 -3.27 -23.19
C LYS A 352 19.14 -3.18 -22.25
N ASP A 353 19.81 -2.03 -22.20
CA ASP A 353 21.01 -1.85 -21.40
C ASP A 353 20.64 -1.71 -19.92
N TYR A 354 19.55 -1.00 -19.65
CA TYR A 354 18.97 -0.80 -18.32
C TYR A 354 17.86 -1.78 -17.96
N GLN A 355 17.41 -2.61 -18.91
CA GLN A 355 16.38 -3.64 -18.73
C GLN A 355 15.11 -3.08 -18.09
N SER A 356 14.61 -1.98 -18.66
CA SER A 356 13.51 -1.22 -18.09
C SER A 356 12.52 -0.80 -19.16
N LEU A 357 11.23 -1.03 -18.89
CA LEU A 357 10.14 -0.51 -19.70
C LEU A 357 9.70 0.85 -19.15
N VAL A 358 9.73 1.86 -20.01
CA VAL A 358 9.44 3.25 -19.69
C VAL A 358 8.50 3.88 -20.72
N ALA A 359 7.80 4.95 -20.33
CA ALA A 359 6.93 5.71 -21.21
C ALA A 359 7.21 7.21 -21.11
N PHE A 360 7.13 7.91 -22.25
CA PHE A 360 7.32 9.35 -22.35
C PHE A 360 6.19 10.00 -23.14
N TYR A 361 5.85 11.24 -22.82
CA TYR A 361 5.01 12.06 -23.70
C TYR A 361 5.84 12.53 -24.90
N ASN A 362 5.23 12.44 -26.08
CA ASN A 362 5.85 12.86 -27.32
C ASN A 362 5.21 14.16 -27.83
N ASP A 363 5.87 15.28 -27.57
CA ASP A 363 5.42 16.60 -28.04
C ASP A 363 6.15 17.07 -29.32
N THR A 364 6.93 16.19 -30.00
CA THR A 364 7.73 16.57 -31.18
C THR A 364 6.92 16.65 -32.49
N GLY A 365 5.67 16.21 -32.47
CA GLY A 365 4.76 16.24 -33.63
C GLY A 365 5.02 15.18 -34.70
N HIS A 366 5.97 14.28 -34.48
CA HIS A 366 6.26 13.15 -35.38
C HIS A 366 6.57 11.88 -34.59
N ALA A 367 6.52 10.72 -35.25
CA ALA A 367 6.81 9.44 -34.60
C ALA A 367 8.29 9.37 -34.18
N ILE A 368 8.55 8.91 -32.96
CA ILE A 368 9.91 8.73 -32.45
C ILE A 368 10.51 7.46 -33.05
N GLU A 369 11.69 7.57 -33.66
CA GLU A 369 12.43 6.42 -34.18
C GLU A 369 13.44 5.87 -33.14
N HIS A 370 14.02 6.76 -32.34
CA HIS A 370 14.98 6.42 -31.30
C HIS A 370 14.80 7.34 -30.09
N VAL A 371 14.78 6.75 -28.90
CA VAL A 371 14.80 7.44 -27.61
C VAL A 371 15.68 6.63 -26.67
N ASP A 372 16.56 7.30 -25.92
CA ASP A 372 17.34 6.62 -24.90
C ASP A 372 16.53 6.42 -23.61
N PHE A 373 17.10 5.67 -22.66
CA PHE A 373 16.48 5.44 -21.36
C PHE A 373 16.10 6.73 -20.59
N PHE A 374 16.81 7.83 -20.81
CA PHE A 374 16.60 9.13 -20.15
C PHE A 374 15.61 10.04 -20.89
N GLY A 375 15.00 9.55 -21.97
CA GLY A 375 14.03 10.29 -22.77
C GLY A 375 14.66 11.22 -23.80
N VAL A 376 15.96 11.11 -24.07
CA VAL A 376 16.64 11.95 -25.06
C VAL A 376 16.44 11.37 -26.45
N THR A 377 15.95 12.21 -27.36
CA THR A 377 15.84 11.95 -28.80
C THR A 377 16.80 12.87 -29.56
N ALA A 378 16.78 12.80 -30.89
CA ALA A 378 17.55 13.74 -31.72
C ALA A 378 17.10 15.20 -31.55
N ASP A 379 15.81 15.42 -31.25
CA ASP A 379 15.18 16.74 -31.29
C ASP A 379 14.83 17.31 -29.91
N ALA A 380 14.62 16.46 -28.91
CA ALA A 380 14.11 16.88 -27.61
C ALA A 380 14.46 15.91 -26.47
N LYS A 381 14.27 16.36 -25.23
CA LYS A 381 14.18 15.50 -24.05
C LYS A 381 12.71 15.34 -23.67
N LEU A 382 12.18 14.14 -23.82
CA LEU A 382 10.78 13.82 -23.58
C LEU A 382 10.51 13.64 -22.08
N PRO A 383 9.43 14.23 -21.53
CA PRO A 383 9.06 14.01 -20.14
C PRO A 383 8.44 12.62 -19.95
N ARG A 384 8.78 11.93 -18.86
CA ARG A 384 8.18 10.63 -18.52
C ARG A 384 6.70 10.79 -18.21
N VAL A 385 5.92 9.74 -18.50
CA VAL A 385 4.51 9.68 -18.12
C VAL A 385 4.40 9.41 -16.62
N GLU A 386 3.91 10.38 -15.86
CA GLU A 386 3.81 10.31 -14.40
C GLU A 386 2.84 9.22 -13.91
N SER A 387 1.81 8.91 -14.71
CA SER A 387 0.77 7.96 -14.34
C SER A 387 1.14 6.49 -14.55
N MET A 388 2.35 6.21 -15.00
CA MET A 388 2.79 4.85 -15.28
C MET A 388 2.85 4.02 -13.99
N LYS A 389 2.05 2.95 -13.95
CA LYS A 389 2.01 1.96 -12.87
C LYS A 389 2.89 0.76 -13.25
N ALA A 390 4.19 0.87 -12.97
CA ALA A 390 5.20 -0.08 -13.44
C ALA A 390 5.15 -1.43 -12.69
N GLY A 391 4.83 -2.49 -13.42
CA GLY A 391 4.85 -3.86 -12.91
C GLY A 391 3.68 -4.23 -12.01
N ILE A 392 2.55 -3.52 -12.10
CA ILE A 392 1.32 -3.91 -11.40
C ILE A 392 0.80 -5.26 -11.91
N TYR A 393 0.21 -6.07 -11.03
CA TYR A 393 -0.48 -7.29 -11.47
C TYR A 393 -1.71 -6.98 -12.31
N TRP A 394 -1.87 -7.70 -13.42
CA TRP A 394 -3.00 -7.55 -14.36
C TRP A 394 -4.36 -7.58 -13.66
N MET A 395 -4.59 -8.55 -12.77
CA MET A 395 -5.87 -8.67 -12.06
C MET A 395 -6.24 -7.43 -11.25
N ILE A 396 -5.24 -6.66 -10.79
CA ILE A 396 -5.45 -5.42 -10.04
C ILE A 396 -5.73 -4.29 -11.02
N TRP A 397 -4.87 -4.12 -12.03
CA TRP A 397 -5.04 -3.08 -13.03
C TRP A 397 -6.41 -3.16 -13.71
N ALA A 398 -6.77 -4.35 -14.22
CA ALA A 398 -8.06 -4.57 -14.89
C ALA A 398 -9.26 -4.50 -13.94
N ASN A 399 -9.04 -4.69 -12.62
CA ASN A 399 -10.11 -4.48 -11.64
C ASN A 399 -10.44 -3.00 -11.44
N PHE A 400 -9.41 -2.16 -11.38
CA PHE A 400 -9.56 -0.72 -11.18
C PHE A 400 -9.86 0.04 -12.48
N TYR A 401 -9.40 -0.45 -13.61
CA TYR A 401 -9.61 0.13 -14.95
C TYR A 401 -10.23 -0.91 -15.90
N PRO A 402 -11.50 -1.29 -15.72
CA PRO A 402 -12.13 -2.38 -16.49
C PRO A 402 -12.26 -2.06 -17.98
N THR A 403 -12.25 -0.78 -18.37
CA THR A 403 -12.26 -0.32 -19.76
C THR A 403 -10.88 -0.27 -20.39
N THR A 404 -9.82 -0.71 -19.68
CA THR A 404 -8.45 -0.61 -20.18
C THR A 404 -8.27 -1.37 -21.49
N ASP A 405 -7.60 -0.73 -22.45
CA ASP A 405 -7.04 -1.43 -23.59
C ASP A 405 -5.80 -2.20 -23.17
N LEU A 406 -5.46 -3.22 -23.96
CA LEU A 406 -4.27 -4.04 -23.77
C LEU A 406 -3.42 -3.96 -25.04
N ASN A 407 -2.14 -3.60 -24.88
CA ASN A 407 -1.14 -3.61 -25.93
C ASN A 407 -1.56 -2.77 -27.17
N ARG A 408 -2.06 -1.55 -26.93
CA ARG A 408 -2.46 -0.61 -27.99
C ARG A 408 -1.25 -0.19 -28.83
N ARG A 409 -1.40 -0.11 -30.14
CA ARG A 409 -0.32 0.31 -31.03
C ARG A 409 -0.26 1.80 -31.23
#